data_AF-A0A922SQV4-F1
#
_entry.id   AF-A0A922SQV4-F1
#
_cell.length_a   1.000
_cell.length_b   1.000
_cell.length_c   1.000
_cell.angle_alpha   90.00
_cell.angle_beta   90.00
_cell.angle_gamma   90.00
#
_symmetry.space_group_name_H-M   'P 1'
#
loop_
_entity.id
_entity.type
_entity.pdbx_description
1 polymer ?
#
loop_
_entity_poly.entity_id
_entity_poly.type
_entity_poly.pdbx_seq_one_letter_code
_entity_poly.pdbx_strand_id
1 'polypeptide(L)' 'MLTLQQAVLLSHAYLVERDATIENVKKKINSLRAGFRKEHKKVQDRKKTGSGTDQVYVPKLWYYSQLEFL' A
#
# COMPACT_ATOMS: atom_id res chain seq x y z
N MET A 1 10.09 8.83 19.88
CA MET A 1 8.78 8.33 19.41
C MET A 1 8.86 7.46 18.13
N LEU A 2 9.86 7.62 17.24
CA LEU A 2 10.00 6.84 16.00
C LEU A 2 10.56 5.40 16.15
N THR A 3 11.19 5.06 17.28
CA THR A 3 11.89 3.77 17.48
C THR A 3 10.97 2.62 17.87
N LEU A 4 9.91 2.88 18.65
CA LEU A 4 8.97 1.85 19.10
C LEU A 4 8.14 1.27 17.96
N GLN A 5 7.65 2.13 17.05
CA GLN A 5 6.87 1.67 15.90
C GLN A 5 7.70 0.80 14.95
N GLN A 6 8.99 1.13 14.77
CA GLN A 6 9.90 0.32 13.95
C GLN A 6 10.19 -1.05 14.59
N ALA A 7 10.37 -1.10 15.91
CA ALA A 7 10.58 -2.36 16.64
C ALA A 7 9.34 -3.28 16.57
N VAL A 8 8.14 -2.73 16.72
CA VAL A 8 6.88 -3.49 16.61
C VAL A 8 6.66 -4.02 15.19
N LEU A 9 6.93 -3.22 14.16
CA LEU A 9 6.81 -3.68 12.78
C LEU A 9 7.82 -4.79 12.44
N LEU A 10 9.03 -4.68 12.96
CA LEU A 10 10.07 -5.67 12.77
C LEU A 10 9.74 -6.99 13.48
N SER A 11 9.22 -6.95 14.71
CA SER A 11 8.84 -8.17 15.44
C SER A 11 7.75 -8.96 14.71
N HIS A 12 6.76 -8.27 14.12
CA HIS A 12 5.74 -8.92 13.31
C HIS A 12 6.31 -9.47 12.00
N ALA A 13 7.28 -8.78 11.38
CA ALA A 13 7.96 -9.29 10.19
C ALA A 13 8.74 -10.58 10.49
N TYR A 14 9.38 -10.68 11.66
CA TYR A 14 10.08 -11.89 12.12
C TYR A 14 9.16 -13.10 12.31
N LEU A 15 7.87 -12.90 12.61
CA LEU A 15 6.89 -13.99 12.70
C LEU A 15 6.59 -14.61 11.32
N VAL A 16 6.84 -13.87 10.24
CA VAL A 16 6.57 -14.29 8.86
C VAL A 16 7.86 -14.74 8.16
N GLU A 17 8.95 -13.99 8.34
CA GLU A 17 10.28 -14.24 7.77
C GLU A 17 11.34 -14.15 8.88
N ARG A 18 11.95 -15.29 9.24
CA ARG A 18 12.90 -15.38 10.37
C ARG A 18 14.16 -14.52 10.25
N ASP A 19 14.49 -14.06 9.05
CA ASP A 19 15.66 -13.21 8.77
C ASP A 19 15.26 -11.78 8.34
N ALA A 20 14.02 -11.37 8.63
CA ALA A 20 13.53 -10.04 8.25
C ALA A 20 14.35 -8.93 8.93
N THR A 21 14.98 -8.07 8.14
CA THR A 21 15.65 -6.87 8.67
C THR A 21 14.77 -5.63 8.57
N ILE A 22 15.15 -4.55 9.27
CA ILE A 22 14.49 -3.23 9.13
C ILE A 22 14.48 -2.76 7.67
N GLU A 23 15.52 -3.08 6.90
CA GLU A 23 15.59 -2.73 5.49
C GLU A 23 14.55 -3.50 4.66
N ASN A 24 14.37 -4.80 4.93
CA ASN A 24 13.32 -5.60 4.31
C ASN A 24 11.93 -5.00 4.56
N VAL A 25 11.65 -4.60 5.81
CA VAL A 25 10.39 -3.97 6.21
C VAL A 25 10.19 -2.63 5.48
N LYS A 26 11.21 -1.76 5.46
CA LYS A 26 11.16 -0.49 4.73
C LYS A 26 10.91 -0.69 3.24
N LYS A 27 11.61 -1.64 2.62
CA LYS A 27 11.46 -1.99 1.20
C LYS A 27 10.03 -2.47 0.92
N LYS A 28 9.47 -3.34 1.77
CA LYS A 28 8.09 -3.82 1.65
C LYS A 28 7.07 -2.68 1.74
N ILE A 29 7.21 -1.80 2.74
CA ILE A 29 6.33 -0.63 2.90
C ILE A 29 6.41 0.27 1.65
N ASN A 30 7.61 0.52 1.13
CA ASN A 30 7.79 1.32 -0.07
C ASN A 30 7.15 0.66 -1.30
N SER A 31 7.27 -0.66 -1.46
CA SER A 31 6.60 -1.41 -2.53
C SER A 31 5.07 -1.32 -2.43
N LEU A 32 4.50 -1.46 -1.22
CA LEU A 32 3.06 -1.32 -0.98
C LEU A 32 2.56 0.09 -1.34
N ARG A 33 3.27 1.13 -0.87
CA ARG A 33 2.98 2.54 -1.20
C ARG A 33 3.06 2.82 -2.70
N ALA A 34 4.07 2.28 -3.38
CA ALA A 34 4.22 2.45 -4.82
C ALA A 34 3.08 1.76 -5.58
N GLY A 35 2.68 0.55 -5.16
CA GLY A 35 1.53 -0.16 -5.71
C GLY A 35 0.23 0.64 -5.50
N PHE A 36 0.00 1.14 -4.29
CA PHE A 36 -1.15 1.98 -3.97
C PHE A 36 -1.22 3.22 -4.87
N ARG A 37 -0.15 4.00 -5.00
CA ARG A 37 -0.15 5.22 -5.83
C ARG A 37 -0.49 4.94 -7.30
N LYS A 38 0.06 3.86 -7.86
CA LYS A 38 -0.24 3.44 -9.24
C LYS A 38 -1.72 3.07 -9.40
N GLU A 39 -2.25 2.32 -8.45
CA GLU A 39 -3.65 1.90 -8.46
C GLU A 39 -4.59 3.09 -8.23
N HIS A 40 -4.25 3.97 -7.30
CA HIS A 40 -5.02 5.17 -7.00
C HIS A 40 -5.08 6.13 -8.18
N LYS A 41 -3.98 6.26 -8.94
CA LYS A 41 -3.98 7.02 -10.19
C LYS A 41 -5.04 6.51 -11.18
N LYS A 42 -5.20 5.19 -11.34
CA LYS A 42 -6.23 4.61 -12.23
C LYS A 42 -7.64 4.95 -11.75
N VAL A 43 -7.88 4.88 -10.44
CA VAL A 43 -9.16 5.28 -9.83
C VAL A 43 -9.45 6.75 -10.16
N GLN A 44 -8.47 7.63 -9.98
CA GLN A 44 -8.64 9.07 -10.21
C GLN A 44 -8.78 9.42 -11.68
N ASP A 45 -7.98 8.81 -12.56
CA ASP A 45 -8.03 9.07 -14.00
C ASP A 45 -9.41 8.67 -14.55
N ARG A 46 -10.00 7.57 -14.07
CA ARG A 46 -11.35 7.13 -14.44
C ARG A 46 -12.46 8.02 -13.88
N LYS A 47 -12.24 8.68 -12.73
CA LYS A 47 -13.15 9.74 -12.23
C LYS A 47 -13.10 11.00 -13.09
N LYS A 48 -11.93 11.34 -13.66
CA LYS A 48 -11.74 12.57 -14.46
C LYS A 48 -12.29 12.47 -15.86
N THR A 49 -12.19 11.31 -16.51
CA THR A 49 -12.62 11.10 -17.91
C THR A 49 -14.13 10.86 -18.01
N GLY A 50 -14.96 11.67 -17.35
CA GLY A 50 -16.42 11.53 -17.25
C GLY A 50 -17.19 11.71 -18.57
N SER A 51 -16.79 11.00 -19.63
CA SER A 51 -17.42 10.94 -20.93
C SER A 51 -17.66 9.46 -21.27
N GLY A 52 -18.89 9.00 -21.02
CA GLY A 52 -19.37 7.68 -21.45
C GLY A 52 -19.51 6.68 -20.30
N THR A 53 -20.70 6.67 -19.69
CA THR A 53 -21.38 5.52 -19.09
C THR A 53 -20.51 4.46 -18.39
N ASP A 54 -20.52 4.54 -17.05
CA ASP A 54 -20.85 3.43 -16.14
C ASP A 54 -19.84 2.40 -15.64
N GLN A 55 -18.52 2.60 -15.75
CA GLN A 55 -17.60 1.76 -14.95
C GLN A 55 -16.63 2.57 -14.10
N VAL A 56 -17.06 2.79 -12.84
CA VAL A 56 -16.17 3.15 -11.74
C VAL A 56 -15.06 2.10 -11.68
N TYR A 57 -13.81 2.54 -11.80
CA TYR A 57 -12.68 1.62 -11.68
C TYR A 57 -12.61 1.08 -10.25
N VAL A 58 -12.77 -0.24 -10.12
CA VAL A 58 -12.64 -0.95 -8.85
C VAL A 58 -11.17 -1.32 -8.65
N PRO A 59 -10.53 -0.88 -7.55
CA PRO A 59 -9.17 -1.26 -7.21
C PRO A 59 -9.03 -2.78 -7.09
N LYS A 60 -7.95 -3.34 -7.66
CA LYS A 60 -7.68 -4.80 -7.62
C LYS A 60 -6.77 -5.22 -6.48
N LEU A 61 -6.11 -4.27 -5.82
CA LEU A 61 -5.21 -4.57 -4.71
C LEU A 61 -6.02 -4.88 -3.44
N TRP A 62 -5.83 -6.05 -2.85
CA TRP A 62 -6.55 -6.47 -1.64
C TRP A 62 -6.32 -5.52 -0.45
N TYR A 63 -5.14 -4.88 -0.40
CA TYR A 63 -4.77 -3.92 0.63
C TYR A 63 -5.14 -2.46 0.27
N TYR A 64 -5.83 -2.22 -0.84
CA TYR A 64 -6.10 -0.85 -1.31
C TYR A 64 -6.84 -0.02 -0.25
N SER A 65 -7.96 -0.53 0.26
CA SER A 65 -8.78 0.13 1.28
C SER A 65 -8.00 0.37 2.58
N GLN A 66 -7.08 -0.53 2.92
CA GLN A 66 -6.24 -0.40 4.11
C GLN A 66 -5.20 0.72 3.99
N LEU A 67 -4.92 1.20 2.79
CA LEU A 67 -3.94 2.25 2.50
C LEU A 67 -4.59 3.56 2.04
N GLU A 68 -5.91 3.69 2.10
CA GLU A 68 -6.61 4.92 1.69
C GLU A 68 -6.28 6.15 2.55
N PHE A 69 -5.65 5.97 3.71
CA PHE A 69 -5.16 7.07 4.55
C PHE A 69 -3.87 7.73 4.04
N LEU A 70 -3.24 7.17 2.99
CA LEU A 70 -2.00 7.68 2.38
C LEU A 70 -2.23 8.80 1.36
#